data_AF-Q1UZM0-F1
#
_entry.id   AF-Q1UZM0-F1
#
_cell.length_a   1.000
_cell.length_b   1.000
_cell.length_c   1.000
_cell.angle_alpha   90.00
_cell.angle_beta   90.00
_cell.angle_gamma   90.00
#
_symmetry.space_group_name_H-M   'P 1'
#
loop_
_entity.id
_entity.type
_entity.pdbx_description
1 polymer ?
#
loop_
_entity_poly.entity_id
_entity_poly.type
_entity_poly.pdbx_seq_one_letter_code
_entity_poly.pdbx_strand_id
1 'polypeptide(L)'
;MSKKKKAKLQNSEEHTKLIQLFYENSPEERQRLLTNIDTVLCSMLDLEHDDLPWLNPNQHNHKWEKIMTNLRLVVGKIEFEAAQKARSVH
;
A
#
# COMPACT_ATOMS: atom_id res chain seq x y z
N MET A 1 3.54 9.82 34.89
CA MET A 1 4.20 9.33 33.66
C MET A 1 3.33 8.28 32.99
N SER A 2 2.32 8.70 32.22
CA SER A 2 1.37 7.76 31.59
C SER A 2 2.03 7.04 30.42
N LYS A 3 2.01 5.71 30.48
CA LYS A 3 2.61 4.78 29.52
C LYS A 3 2.06 5.05 28.12
N LYS A 4 2.94 5.42 27.17
CA LYS A 4 2.62 5.45 25.74
C LYS A 4 2.07 4.07 25.35
N LYS A 5 0.77 3.98 25.03
CA LYS A 5 0.23 2.82 24.32
C LYS A 5 1.01 2.71 23.02
N LYS A 6 1.89 1.71 22.87
CA LYS A 6 2.35 1.28 21.56
C LYS A 6 1.09 0.86 20.82
N ALA A 7 0.60 1.70 19.92
CA ALA A 7 -0.38 1.28 18.94
C ALA A 7 0.23 0.06 18.25
N LYS A 8 -0.33 -1.11 18.53
CA LYS A 8 -0.02 -2.33 17.80
C LYS A 8 -0.42 -1.98 16.37
N LEU A 9 0.57 -1.74 15.49
CA LEU A 9 0.35 -1.69 14.04
C LEU A 9 -0.37 -2.99 13.72
N GLN A 10 -1.70 -2.94 13.65
CA GLN A 10 -2.50 -4.01 13.09
C GLN A 10 -2.12 -4.01 11.63
N ASN A 11 -1.10 -4.78 11.30
CA ASN A 11 -0.82 -5.09 9.91
C ASN A 11 -2.09 -5.75 9.40
N SER A 12 -2.85 -5.02 8.57
CA SER A 12 -4.08 -5.55 8.00
C SER A 12 -3.72 -6.78 7.16
N GLU A 13 -4.64 -7.74 7.07
CA GLU A 13 -4.44 -8.95 6.27
C GLU A 13 -4.08 -8.57 4.81
N GLU A 14 -4.69 -7.49 4.32
CA GLU A 14 -4.47 -6.91 3.00
C GLU A 14 -3.06 -6.33 2.84
N HIS A 15 -2.55 -5.61 3.84
CA HIS A 15 -1.17 -5.11 3.80
C HIS A 15 -0.15 -6.25 3.81
N THR A 16 -0.46 -7.34 4.52
CA THR A 16 0.36 -8.56 4.50
C THR A 16 0.33 -9.23 3.13
N LYS A 17 -0.84 -9.34 2.49
CA LYS A 17 -0.98 -9.84 1.11
C LYS A 17 -0.19 -9.00 0.12
N LEU A 18 -0.21 -7.67 0.29
CA LEU A 18 0.55 -6.75 -0.55
C LEU A 18 2.06 -6.95 -0.41
N ILE A 19 2.56 -7.12 0.82
CA ILE A 19 3.98 -7.43 1.05
C ILE A 19 4.36 -8.79 0.44
N GLN A 20 3.49 -9.79 0.57
CA GLN A 20 3.72 -11.13 0.01
C GLN A 20 3.74 -11.14 -1.52
N LEU A 21 2.91 -10.33 -2.17
CA LEU A 21 2.92 -10.16 -3.63
C LEU A 21 4.31 -9.76 -4.16
N PHE A 22 5.05 -8.95 -3.40
CA PHE A 22 6.39 -8.46 -3.76
C PHE A 22 7.49 -9.14 -2.94
N TYR A 23 7.30 -10.41 -2.57
CA TYR A 23 8.25 -11.13 -1.70
C TYR A 23 9.63 -11.31 -2.34
N GLU A 24 9.69 -11.51 -3.65
CA GLU A 24 10.94 -11.70 -4.41
C GLU A 24 11.76 -10.40 -4.56
N ASN A 25 11.13 -9.24 -4.33
CA ASN A 25 11.80 -7.94 -4.38
C ASN A 25 12.61 -7.66 -3.11
N SER A 26 13.74 -6.96 -3.27
CA SER A 26 14.48 -6.42 -2.13
C SER A 26 13.61 -5.43 -1.33
N PRO A 27 13.94 -5.14 -0.06
CA PRO A 27 13.25 -4.12 0.71
C PRO A 27 13.20 -2.75 0.01
N GLU A 28 14.30 -2.31 -0.62
CA GLU A 28 14.34 -1.05 -1.36
C GLU A 28 13.45 -1.06 -2.60
N GLU A 29 13.48 -2.16 -3.37
CA GLU A 29 12.64 -2.33 -4.56
C GLU A 29 11.16 -2.34 -4.19
N ARG A 30 10.80 -3.06 -3.12
CA ARG A 30 9.45 -3.10 -2.59
C ARG A 30 8.98 -1.72 -2.17
N GLN A 31 9.82 -0.96 -1.47
CA GLN A 31 9.48 0.40 -1.07
C GLN A 31 9.24 1.30 -2.29
N ARG A 32 10.08 1.23 -3.32
CA ARG A 32 9.89 1.98 -4.57
C ARG A 32 8.58 1.62 -5.26
N LEU A 33 8.26 0.33 -5.34
CA LEU A 33 7.00 -0.16 -5.91
C LEU A 33 5.79 0.37 -5.13
N LEU A 34 5.81 0.29 -3.81
CA LEU A 34 4.72 0.80 -2.96
C LEU A 34 4.54 2.32 -3.10
N THR A 35 5.64 3.08 -3.18
CA THR A 35 5.58 4.53 -3.43
C THR A 35 5.01 4.85 -4.81
N ASN A 36 5.35 4.05 -5.84
CA ASN A 36 4.77 4.22 -7.17
C ASN A 36 3.25 3.94 -7.16
N ILE A 37 2.83 2.86 -6.49
CA ILE A 37 1.40 2.53 -6.32
C ILE A 37 0.67 3.68 -5.63
N ASP A 38 1.24 4.23 -4.55
CA ASP A 38 0.66 5.36 -3.83
C ASP A 38 0.54 6.60 -4.73
N THR A 39 1.56 6.89 -5.54
CA THR A 39 1.57 7.99 -6.51
C THR A 39 0.47 7.80 -7.57
N VAL A 40 0.32 6.58 -8.10
CA VAL A 40 -0.73 6.24 -9.07
C VAL A 40 -2.11 6.44 -8.47
N LEU A 41 -2.32 5.99 -7.24
CA LEU A 41 -3.59 6.18 -6.53
C LEU A 41 -3.92 7.65 -6.32
N CYS A 42 -2.95 8.45 -5.85
CA CYS A 42 -3.10 9.89 -5.69
C CYS A 42 -3.49 10.56 -7.01
N SER A 43 -2.78 10.25 -8.09
CA SER A 43 -3.07 10.83 -9.40
C SER A 43 -4.42 10.39 -9.98
N MET A 44 -4.83 9.14 -9.79
CA MET A 44 -6.09 8.62 -10.34
C MET A 44 -7.33 9.16 -9.62
N LEU A 45 -7.20 9.43 -8.33
CA LEU A 45 -8.31 9.83 -7.46
C LEU A 45 -8.29 11.30 -7.08
N ASP A 46 -7.32 12.07 -7.59
CA ASP A 46 -7.10 13.49 -7.22
C ASP A 46 -6.95 13.67 -5.70
N LEU A 47 -6.06 12.87 -5.10
CA LEU A 47 -5.78 12.87 -3.66
C LEU A 47 -4.39 13.42 -3.36
N GLU A 48 -4.25 14.07 -2.21
CA GLU A 48 -2.95 14.38 -1.63
C GLU A 48 -2.38 13.16 -0.89
N HIS A 49 -1.07 13.16 -0.61
CA HIS A 49 -0.46 12.07 0.16
C HIS A 49 -1.07 11.93 1.58
N ASP A 50 -1.49 13.05 2.19
CA ASP A 50 -2.09 13.05 3.53
C ASP A 50 -3.50 12.43 3.56
N ASP A 51 -4.15 12.27 2.40
CA ASP A 51 -5.42 11.56 2.26
C ASP A 51 -5.26 10.02 2.33
N LEU A 52 -4.02 9.52 2.19
CA LEU A 52 -3.72 8.09 2.25
C LEU A 52 -3.72 7.61 3.70
N PRO A 53 -4.58 6.63 4.07
CA PRO A 53 -4.74 6.26 5.47
C PRO A 53 -3.51 5.61 6.13
N TRP A 54 -2.59 5.04 5.35
CA TRP A 54 -1.33 4.50 5.88
C TRP A 54 -0.24 5.56 6.07
N LEU A 55 -0.38 6.75 5.49
CA LEU A 55 0.50 7.90 5.73
C LEU A 55 -0.03 8.78 6.86
N ASN A 56 -1.35 8.84 7.02
CA ASN A 56 -2.02 9.67 8.02
C ASN A 56 -3.08 8.93 8.85
N PRO A 57 -2.69 7.96 9.69
CA PRO A 57 -3.61 7.00 10.32
C PRO A 57 -4.58 7.58 11.36
N ASN A 58 -4.49 8.88 11.68
CA ASN A 58 -5.33 9.52 12.69
C ASN A 58 -6.40 10.46 12.10
N GLN A 59 -6.47 10.59 10.77
CA GLN A 59 -7.38 11.54 10.12
C GLN A 59 -8.55 10.89 9.39
N HIS A 60 -8.61 9.55 9.37
CA HIS A 60 -9.53 8.82 8.51
C HIS A 60 -10.52 7.97 9.31
N ASN A 61 -11.70 7.76 8.72
CA ASN A 61 -12.68 6.83 9.28
C ASN A 61 -12.40 5.39 8.80
N HIS A 62 -12.85 4.40 9.57
CA HIS A 62 -12.63 2.98 9.28
C HIS A 62 -13.15 2.55 7.89
N LYS A 63 -14.21 3.18 7.36
CA LYS A 63 -14.74 2.86 6.03
C LYS A 63 -13.76 3.30 4.94
N TRP A 64 -13.22 4.51 5.04
CA TRP A 64 -12.21 5.03 4.12
C TRP A 64 -10.93 4.19 4.16
N GLU A 65 -10.41 3.89 5.35
CA GLU A 65 -9.25 3.04 5.55
C GLU A 65 -9.40 1.68 4.85
N LYS A 66 -10.57 1.03 5.04
CA LYS A 66 -10.86 -0.26 4.41
C LYS A 66 -10.93 -0.16 2.88
N ILE A 67 -11.56 0.88 2.34
CA ILE A 67 -11.67 1.08 0.88
C ILE A 67 -10.27 1.29 0.28
N MET A 68 -9.50 2.23 0.84
CA MET A 68 -8.18 2.59 0.32
C MET A 68 -7.19 1.44 0.43
N THR A 69 -7.21 0.68 1.53
CA THR A 69 -6.35 -0.50 1.70
C THR A 69 -6.65 -1.56 0.63
N ASN A 70 -7.92 -1.84 0.37
CA ASN A 70 -8.31 -2.80 -0.68
C ASN A 70 -7.95 -2.29 -2.07
N LEU A 71 -8.14 -1.00 -2.34
CA LEU A 71 -7.79 -0.40 -3.61
C LEU A 71 -6.28 -0.48 -3.87
N ARG A 72 -5.46 -0.18 -2.86
CA ARG A 72 -4.00 -0.33 -2.92
C ARG A 72 -3.59 -1.76 -3.25
N LEU A 73 -4.29 -2.75 -2.68
CA LEU A 73 -4.04 -4.16 -2.99
C LEU A 73 -4.39 -4.51 -4.45
N VAL A 74 -5.52 -4.01 -4.96
CA VAL A 74 -5.92 -4.22 -6.37
C VAL A 74 -4.92 -3.60 -7.33
N VAL A 75 -4.54 -2.34 -7.13
CA VAL A 75 -3.54 -1.66 -7.97
C VAL A 75 -2.19 -2.37 -7.88
N GLY A 76 -1.75 -2.76 -6.67
CA GLY A 76 -0.52 -3.52 -6.49
C GLY A 76 -0.49 -4.84 -7.25
N LYS A 77 -1.60 -5.58 -7.29
CA LYS A 77 -1.71 -6.83 -8.07
C LYS A 77 -1.63 -6.57 -9.57
N ILE A 78 -2.26 -5.51 -10.07
CA ILE A 78 -2.22 -5.13 -11.49
C ILE A 78 -0.78 -4.76 -11.90
N GLU A 79 -0.11 -3.91 -11.13
CA GLU A 79 1.29 -3.52 -11.37
C GLU A 79 2.22 -4.75 -11.35
N PHE A 80 2.03 -5.65 -10.38
CA PHE A 80 2.81 -6.90 -10.30
C PHE A 80 2.64 -7.76 -11.55
N GLU A 81 1.39 -7.99 -11.98
CA GLU A 81 1.09 -8.80 -13.17
C GLU A 81 1.62 -8.16 -14.46
N ALA A 82 1.54 -6.83 -14.59
CA ALA A 82 2.12 -6.10 -15.72
C ALA A 82 3.65 -6.27 -15.76
N ALA A 83 4.32 -6.14 -14.62
CA ALA A 83 5.76 -6.32 -14.51
C ALA A 83 6.22 -7.77 -14.78
N GLN A 84 5.41 -8.77 -14.44
CA GLN A 84 5.69 -10.18 -14.75
C GLN A 84 5.54 -10.46 -16.26
N LYS A 85 4.49 -9.93 -16.90
CA LYS A 85 4.31 -10.06 -18.36
C LYS A 85 5.49 -9.46 -19.13
N ALA A 86 5.96 -8.27 -18.74
CA ALA A 86 7.12 -7.63 -19.34
C ALA A 86 8.41 -8.47 -19.23
N ARG A 87 8.57 -9.23 -18.15
CA ARG A 87 9.72 -10.14 -17.93
C ARG A 87 9.66 -11.41 -18.77
N SER A 88 8.46 -11.84 -19.19
CA SER A 88 8.26 -13.12 -19.91
C SER A 88 8.44 -13.04 -21.44
N VAL A 89 8.74 -11.86 -22.01
CA VAL A 89 8.85 -11.65 -23.47
C VAL A 89 10.30 -11.80 -23.98
N HIS A 90 11.06 -12.76 -23.44
CA HIS A 90 12.43 -13.06 -23.88
C HIS A 90 12.53 -14.45 -24.50
#